data_AF-A0A0D9NPS4-F1
#
_entry.id   AF-A0A0D9NPS4-F1
#
_cell.length_a   1.000
_cell.length_b   1.000
_cell.length_c   1.000
_cell.angle_alpha   90.00
_cell.angle_beta   90.00
_cell.angle_gamma   90.00
#
_symmetry.space_group_name_H-M   'P 1'
#
loop_
_entity.id
_entity.type
_entity.pdbx_description
1 polymer ?
#
loop_
_entity_poly.entity_id
_entity_poly.type
_entity_poly.pdbx_seq_one_letter_code
_entity_poly.pdbx_strand_id
1 'polypeptide(L)'
;MGGISTPTPTQPGMVDNCNKFYWVSLGEKCQDIASKNGIPLIDFLNWNPKAGQQCGSLWTDTYACVSVIGYKPQPTPSKPDNGVKTPSPTQPGIVDNCDRFYLVQAGDSCVTVAANAGISVADLLKWNPQAGSQCTGLWANAYACTGTIPAFHLRTRYHNDCTGAVYNDLSVNDGTCIRTGCSVASLDISPEGYCPDGQIQISYWEKPDSIGFDLGQSYGTAVAHFSNGTVLKLAKVEGSQRYQAFLQSELQKQQEAWWYSSHAEIQREDLSRLLKQYMGIGGPDGAVILAEMLIALRTSSEAVLGAPLPATVVITAPYIIAWSYEETLQMSYIKRAQKLAGLQTVKMESMTPVYLSEANTILAANRRMLCPDLFCNGPEWTNENFHKYDVVYLVSLTNHSLYTSFQISTCFFWPARSAQLGTIDPRFGLNQLEQASDQEMFWRELQDHLKSRVREYVKQPDNYRESFLVVVSGEAADNPKVVEAIRGMITDMQKDPAFRVVESGRAPRIELLISEDPTYAAAKGVAFGQRINMDSRYCDDWFEREKAMGGGRDEDSRDEL
;
A
#
# COMPACT_ATOMS: atom_id res chain seq x y z
N MET A 1 -1.15 -65.68 -46.12
CA MET A 1 -0.76 -64.39 -45.51
C MET A 1 -1.52 -63.30 -46.25
N GLY A 2 -2.50 -62.67 -45.59
CA GLY A 2 -3.24 -61.56 -46.20
C GLY A 2 -2.33 -60.34 -46.27
N GLY A 3 -1.79 -60.04 -47.45
CA GLY A 3 -1.02 -58.83 -47.67
C GLY A 3 -1.92 -57.60 -47.53
N ILE A 4 -1.43 -56.59 -46.82
CA ILE A 4 -2.13 -55.30 -46.71
C ILE A 4 -2.06 -54.64 -48.09
N SER A 5 -3.21 -54.45 -48.73
CA SER A 5 -3.27 -53.74 -50.02
C SER A 5 -3.02 -52.26 -49.80
N THR A 6 -1.95 -51.72 -50.38
CA THR A 6 -1.63 -50.29 -50.27
C THR A 6 -2.53 -49.51 -51.22
N PRO A 7 -3.35 -48.57 -50.72
CA PRO A 7 -4.24 -47.77 -51.56
C PRO A 7 -3.44 -46.73 -52.36
N THR A 8 -3.92 -46.37 -53.55
CA THR A 8 -3.29 -45.35 -54.41
C THR A 8 -4.25 -44.19 -54.67
N PRO A 9 -3.76 -42.94 -54.83
CA PRO A 9 -2.36 -42.49 -54.73
C PRO A 9 -1.88 -42.31 -53.28
N THR A 10 -0.57 -42.36 -53.03
CA THR A 10 0.04 -42.23 -51.68
C THR A 10 0.86 -40.95 -51.52
N GLN A 11 1.16 -40.56 -50.28
CA GLN A 11 2.16 -39.53 -49.99
C GLN A 11 3.52 -39.93 -50.59
N PRO A 12 4.27 -38.99 -51.19
CA PRO A 12 5.61 -39.29 -51.69
C PRO A 12 6.52 -39.82 -50.59
N GLY A 13 7.24 -40.90 -50.87
CA GLY A 13 8.18 -41.49 -49.91
C GLY A 13 7.53 -42.03 -48.62
N MET A 14 6.21 -42.27 -48.61
CA MET A 14 5.52 -42.98 -47.54
C MET A 14 6.16 -44.35 -47.30
N VAL A 15 6.33 -44.75 -46.05
CA VAL A 15 7.01 -45.99 -45.66
C VAL A 15 6.29 -47.25 -46.17
N ASP A 16 7.05 -48.27 -46.57
CA ASP A 16 6.53 -49.50 -47.17
C ASP A 16 5.89 -50.47 -46.15
N ASN A 17 6.19 -50.32 -44.87
CA ASN A 17 5.63 -51.15 -43.79
C ASN A 17 4.33 -50.56 -43.18
N CYS A 18 3.67 -49.66 -43.89
CA CYS A 18 2.41 -49.07 -43.45
C CYS A 18 1.28 -50.12 -43.37
N ASN A 19 0.53 -50.13 -42.26
CA ASN A 19 -0.62 -51.02 -42.08
C ASN A 19 -1.96 -50.30 -41.84
N LYS A 20 -1.96 -48.96 -41.74
CA LYS A 20 -3.17 -48.14 -41.66
C LYS A 20 -2.96 -46.85 -42.43
N PHE A 21 -3.93 -46.50 -43.27
CA PHE A 21 -3.85 -45.37 -44.20
C PHE A 21 -4.93 -44.33 -43.88
N TYR A 22 -4.61 -43.05 -44.10
CA TYR A 22 -5.51 -41.92 -43.92
C TYR A 22 -5.58 -41.10 -45.20
N TRP A 23 -6.79 -40.80 -45.68
CA TRP A 23 -6.99 -39.95 -46.87
C TRP A 23 -6.82 -38.48 -46.52
N VAL A 24 -5.82 -37.81 -47.11
CA VAL A 24 -5.53 -36.40 -46.85
C VAL A 24 -6.45 -35.51 -47.68
N SER A 25 -7.34 -34.78 -47.01
CA SER A 25 -8.25 -33.82 -47.65
C SER A 25 -7.61 -32.43 -47.77
N LEU A 26 -8.17 -31.59 -48.66
CA LEU A 26 -7.70 -30.22 -48.84
C LEU A 26 -7.74 -29.41 -47.53
N GLY A 27 -6.61 -28.81 -47.17
CA GLY A 27 -6.47 -27.93 -46.01
C GLY A 27 -6.08 -28.63 -44.70
N GLU A 28 -5.98 -29.97 -44.69
CA GLU A 28 -5.48 -30.70 -43.51
C GLU A 28 -3.97 -30.53 -43.32
N LYS A 29 -3.54 -30.42 -42.06
CA LYS A 29 -2.13 -30.41 -41.70
C LYS A 29 -1.74 -31.78 -41.13
N CYS A 30 -0.45 -32.14 -41.27
CA CYS A 30 0.15 -33.38 -40.75
C CYS A 30 -0.22 -33.63 -39.30
N GLN A 31 -0.25 -32.53 -38.56
CA GLN A 31 -0.54 -32.53 -37.17
C GLN A 31 -2.01 -32.83 -36.85
N ASP A 32 -2.96 -32.33 -37.65
CA ASP A 32 -4.39 -32.67 -37.52
C ASP A 32 -4.61 -34.16 -37.79
N ILE A 33 -3.90 -34.71 -38.78
CA ILE A 33 -3.96 -36.12 -39.18
C ILE A 33 -3.37 -37.02 -38.09
N ALA A 34 -2.23 -36.64 -37.54
CA ALA A 34 -1.57 -37.36 -36.45
C ALA A 34 -2.50 -37.46 -35.23
N SER A 35 -3.11 -36.33 -34.83
CA SER A 35 -4.04 -36.26 -33.70
C SER A 35 -5.31 -37.06 -33.94
N LYS A 36 -5.92 -36.97 -35.13
CA LYS A 36 -7.09 -37.80 -35.51
C LYS A 36 -6.81 -39.30 -35.43
N ASN A 37 -5.55 -39.71 -35.58
CA ASN A 37 -5.16 -41.12 -35.57
C ASN A 37 -4.49 -41.56 -34.25
N GLY A 38 -4.40 -40.68 -33.25
CA GLY A 38 -3.87 -41.06 -31.95
C GLY A 38 -2.34 -41.26 -31.92
N ILE A 39 -1.59 -40.61 -32.82
CA ILE A 39 -0.14 -40.81 -32.98
C ILE A 39 0.63 -39.50 -32.76
N PRO A 40 1.86 -39.54 -32.23
CA PRO A 40 2.75 -38.38 -32.19
C PRO A 40 3.02 -37.82 -33.59
N LEU A 41 3.11 -36.48 -33.74
CA LEU A 41 3.45 -35.86 -35.03
C LEU A 41 4.78 -36.37 -35.58
N ILE A 42 5.76 -36.57 -34.70
CA ILE A 42 7.07 -37.06 -35.11
C ILE A 42 6.97 -38.43 -35.77
N ASP A 43 6.09 -39.31 -35.29
CA ASP A 43 5.86 -40.62 -35.88
C ASP A 43 5.15 -40.49 -37.24
N PHE A 44 4.15 -39.62 -37.35
CA PHE A 44 3.51 -39.32 -38.64
C PHE A 44 4.52 -38.80 -39.68
N LEU A 45 5.41 -37.88 -39.29
CA LEU A 45 6.43 -37.33 -40.17
C LEU A 45 7.50 -38.37 -40.54
N ASN A 46 7.84 -39.28 -39.61
CA ASN A 46 8.75 -40.40 -39.90
C ASN A 46 8.15 -41.39 -40.91
N TRP A 47 6.84 -41.61 -40.86
CA TRP A 47 6.15 -42.51 -41.81
C TRP A 47 5.80 -41.83 -43.14
N ASN A 48 5.80 -40.50 -43.18
CA ASN A 48 5.49 -39.68 -44.37
C ASN A 48 6.55 -38.59 -44.58
N PRO A 49 7.84 -38.95 -44.80
CA PRO A 49 8.97 -38.03 -44.71
C PRO A 49 8.93 -36.85 -45.69
N LYS A 50 8.29 -37.00 -46.87
CA LYS A 50 8.19 -35.91 -47.85
C LYS A 50 7.12 -34.88 -47.53
N ALA A 51 6.30 -35.09 -46.50
CA ALA A 51 5.46 -34.02 -45.96
C ALA A 51 6.31 -32.86 -45.37
N GLY A 52 7.57 -33.16 -45.01
CA GLY A 52 8.55 -32.21 -44.48
C GLY A 52 8.37 -31.95 -42.99
N GLN A 53 9.47 -31.59 -42.29
CA GLN A 53 9.49 -31.37 -40.84
C GLN A 53 8.52 -30.25 -40.38
N GLN A 54 8.23 -29.29 -41.25
CA GLN A 54 7.27 -28.20 -41.02
C GLN A 54 5.90 -28.47 -41.68
N CYS A 55 5.66 -29.68 -42.17
CA CYS A 55 4.46 -30.06 -42.91
C CYS A 55 4.14 -29.21 -44.16
N GLY A 56 5.12 -28.55 -44.76
CA GLY A 56 4.89 -27.67 -45.92
C GLY A 56 4.67 -28.39 -47.25
N SER A 57 4.80 -29.72 -47.29
CA SER A 57 4.80 -30.51 -48.52
C SER A 57 3.87 -31.73 -48.46
N LEU A 58 2.88 -31.69 -47.56
CA LEU A 58 1.84 -32.71 -47.48
C LEU A 58 0.92 -32.62 -48.71
N TRP A 59 0.79 -33.71 -49.46
CA TRP A 59 -0.04 -33.72 -50.67
C TRP A 59 -1.51 -33.98 -50.33
N THR A 60 -2.42 -33.18 -50.87
CA THR A 60 -3.87 -33.46 -50.77
C THR A 60 -4.27 -34.55 -51.75
N ASP A 61 -5.42 -35.18 -51.53
CA ASP A 61 -5.96 -36.25 -52.38
C ASP A 61 -5.04 -37.47 -52.52
N THR A 62 -4.31 -37.77 -51.44
CA THR A 62 -3.43 -38.93 -51.34
C THR A 62 -3.55 -39.61 -49.98
N TYR A 63 -3.17 -40.88 -49.91
CA TYR A 63 -3.11 -41.64 -48.66
C TYR A 63 -1.80 -41.41 -47.93
N ALA A 64 -1.87 -41.01 -46.66
CA ALA A 64 -0.76 -40.94 -45.72
C ALA A 64 -0.74 -42.15 -44.78
N CYS A 65 0.44 -42.55 -44.33
CA CYS A 65 0.60 -43.62 -43.36
C CYS A 65 0.34 -43.12 -41.94
N VAL A 66 -0.51 -43.83 -41.19
CA VAL A 66 -0.88 -43.48 -39.81
C VAL A 66 -0.71 -44.63 -38.82
N SER A 67 -0.11 -45.74 -39.27
CA SER A 67 0.41 -46.82 -38.42
C SER A 67 1.28 -47.74 -39.27
N VAL A 68 2.33 -48.31 -38.66
CA VAL A 68 3.20 -49.31 -39.29
C VAL A 68 3.08 -50.68 -38.60
N ILE A 69 3.46 -51.75 -39.30
CA ILE A 69 3.45 -53.11 -38.75
C ILE A 69 4.32 -53.17 -37.49
N GLY A 70 3.73 -53.64 -36.38
CA GLY A 70 4.42 -53.80 -35.10
C GLY A 70 4.47 -52.54 -34.21
N TYR A 71 3.89 -51.41 -34.66
CA TYR A 71 3.84 -50.19 -33.86
C TYR A 71 3.00 -50.39 -32.58
N LYS A 72 3.61 -50.05 -31.44
CA LYS A 72 2.95 -49.90 -30.15
C LYS A 72 3.30 -48.50 -29.63
N PRO A 73 2.33 -47.70 -29.16
CA PRO A 73 2.63 -46.39 -28.57
C PRO A 73 3.61 -46.59 -27.41
N GLN A 74 4.77 -45.95 -27.47
CA GLN A 74 5.75 -46.03 -26.40
C GLN A 74 5.55 -44.83 -25.46
N PRO A 75 5.20 -45.04 -24.18
CA PRO A 75 5.08 -43.93 -23.24
C PRO A 75 6.45 -43.31 -23.00
N THR A 76 6.58 -42.00 -23.20
CA THR A 76 7.74 -41.22 -22.76
C THR A 76 7.57 -40.88 -21.28
N PRO A 77 8.55 -41.12 -20.40
CA PRO A 77 8.46 -40.69 -19.00
C PRO A 77 8.37 -39.17 -18.92
N SER A 78 7.62 -38.67 -17.93
CA SER A 78 7.68 -37.28 -17.48
C SER A 78 9.11 -36.95 -17.03
N LYS A 79 9.47 -35.66 -17.07
CA LYS A 79 10.75 -35.18 -16.53
C LYS A 79 10.50 -34.14 -15.44
N PRO A 80 11.01 -34.37 -14.21
CA PRO A 80 11.70 -35.57 -13.71
C PRO A 80 10.81 -36.81 -13.69
N ASP A 81 11.45 -38.00 -13.70
CA ASP A 81 10.73 -39.26 -13.60
C ASP A 81 10.02 -39.36 -12.25
N ASN A 82 8.69 -39.40 -12.30
CA ASN A 82 7.81 -39.50 -11.13
C ASN A 82 7.05 -40.84 -11.10
N GLY A 83 7.44 -41.81 -11.94
CA GLY A 83 6.73 -43.07 -12.08
C GLY A 83 5.37 -42.97 -12.78
N VAL A 84 4.93 -41.78 -13.20
CA VAL A 84 3.73 -41.59 -14.02
C VAL A 84 4.09 -41.81 -15.48
N LYS A 85 3.37 -42.73 -16.14
CA LYS A 85 3.51 -42.96 -17.58
C LYS A 85 2.72 -41.91 -18.34
N THR A 86 3.40 -41.05 -19.08
CA THR A 86 2.76 -40.08 -19.96
C THR A 86 1.92 -40.83 -21.02
N PRO A 87 0.61 -40.56 -21.10
CA PRO A 87 -0.25 -41.19 -22.10
C PRO A 87 -0.01 -40.60 -23.50
N SER A 88 -0.31 -41.36 -24.54
CA SER A 88 -0.14 -40.94 -25.94
C SER A 88 -1.48 -40.97 -26.70
N PRO A 89 -1.75 -39.98 -27.57
CA PRO A 89 -0.94 -38.79 -27.85
C PRO A 89 -1.21 -37.67 -26.83
N THR A 90 -0.24 -36.79 -26.57
CA THR A 90 -0.43 -35.59 -25.74
C THR A 90 -0.77 -34.35 -26.58
N GLN A 91 -1.24 -33.29 -25.92
CA GLN A 91 -1.27 -31.96 -26.53
C GLN A 91 0.16 -31.55 -26.98
N PRO A 92 0.29 -30.74 -28.04
CA PRO A 92 1.59 -30.26 -28.50
C PRO A 92 2.22 -29.31 -27.51
N GLY A 93 3.52 -29.43 -27.34
CA GLY A 93 4.27 -28.57 -26.44
C GLY A 93 3.73 -28.60 -25.00
N ILE A 94 3.02 -29.67 -24.62
CA ILE A 94 2.67 -29.96 -23.23
C ILE A 94 3.94 -29.89 -22.37
N VAL A 95 3.82 -29.36 -21.16
CA VAL A 95 4.97 -29.25 -20.25
C VAL A 95 5.53 -30.63 -19.86
N ASP A 96 6.85 -30.70 -19.70
CA ASP A 96 7.57 -31.95 -19.42
C ASP A 96 7.32 -32.50 -18.00
N ASN A 97 6.96 -31.63 -17.06
CA ASN A 97 6.70 -31.97 -15.65
C ASN A 97 5.23 -32.30 -15.38
N CYS A 98 4.47 -32.74 -16.39
CA CYS A 98 3.08 -33.09 -16.22
C CYS A 98 2.90 -34.41 -15.43
N ASP A 99 2.05 -34.41 -14.40
CA ASP A 99 1.74 -35.60 -13.59
C ASP A 99 0.28 -36.04 -13.68
N ARG A 100 -0.57 -35.22 -14.30
CA ARG A 100 -2.00 -35.47 -14.45
C ARG A 100 -2.48 -35.09 -15.83
N PHE A 101 -3.26 -35.97 -16.43
CA PHE A 101 -3.66 -35.85 -17.81
C PHE A 101 -5.17 -35.92 -17.96
N TYR A 102 -5.71 -35.11 -18.88
CA TYR A 102 -7.11 -35.14 -19.27
C TYR A 102 -7.24 -35.44 -20.76
N LEU A 103 -7.98 -36.49 -21.12
CA LEU A 103 -8.25 -36.80 -22.52
C LEU A 103 -9.32 -35.85 -23.06
N VAL A 104 -8.90 -34.84 -23.82
CA VAL A 104 -9.79 -33.85 -24.43
C VAL A 104 -10.76 -34.54 -25.38
N GLN A 105 -12.06 -34.31 -25.21
CA GLN A 105 -13.11 -34.85 -26.08
C GLN A 105 -13.46 -33.84 -27.19
N ALA A 106 -14.14 -34.32 -28.23
CA ALA A 106 -14.68 -33.42 -29.25
C ALA A 106 -15.73 -32.48 -28.64
N GLY A 107 -15.54 -31.16 -28.81
CA GLY A 107 -16.41 -30.13 -28.24
C GLY A 107 -15.96 -29.59 -26.89
N ASP A 108 -14.89 -30.13 -26.30
CA ASP A 108 -14.28 -29.51 -25.12
C ASP A 108 -13.67 -28.15 -25.44
N SER A 109 -13.73 -27.26 -24.45
CA SER A 109 -13.03 -25.98 -24.43
C SER A 109 -12.06 -25.95 -23.25
N CYS A 110 -11.13 -25.01 -23.23
CA CYS A 110 -10.22 -24.84 -22.09
C CYS A 110 -10.99 -24.56 -20.80
N VAL A 111 -12.16 -23.92 -20.89
CA VAL A 111 -13.03 -23.67 -19.74
C VAL A 111 -13.60 -24.99 -19.20
N THR A 112 -14.11 -25.86 -20.07
CA THR A 112 -14.70 -27.14 -19.63
C THR A 112 -13.64 -28.10 -19.11
N VAL A 113 -12.48 -28.18 -19.77
CA VAL A 113 -11.35 -29.00 -19.32
C VAL A 113 -10.81 -28.50 -17.97
N ALA A 114 -10.58 -27.19 -17.82
CA ALA A 114 -10.09 -26.62 -16.56
C ALA A 114 -11.07 -26.85 -15.40
N ALA A 115 -12.38 -26.65 -15.65
CA ALA A 115 -13.41 -26.91 -14.66
C ALA A 115 -13.46 -28.39 -14.25
N ASN A 116 -13.42 -29.32 -15.21
CA ASN A 116 -13.41 -30.75 -14.95
C ASN A 116 -12.16 -31.21 -14.18
N ALA A 117 -11.03 -30.53 -14.38
CA ALA A 117 -9.78 -30.81 -13.68
C ALA A 117 -9.62 -30.07 -12.34
N GLY A 118 -10.52 -29.13 -12.02
CA GLY A 118 -10.43 -28.31 -10.81
C GLY A 118 -9.25 -27.32 -10.81
N ILE A 119 -8.88 -26.78 -11.98
CA ILE A 119 -7.76 -25.85 -12.15
C ILE A 119 -8.21 -24.55 -12.81
N SER A 120 -7.38 -23.51 -12.80
CA SER A 120 -7.67 -22.28 -13.55
C SER A 120 -7.41 -22.47 -15.04
N VAL A 121 -8.11 -21.71 -15.89
CA VAL A 121 -7.83 -21.68 -17.35
C VAL A 121 -6.41 -21.19 -17.62
N ALA A 122 -5.90 -20.26 -16.79
CA ALA A 122 -4.52 -19.78 -16.90
C ALA A 122 -3.51 -20.91 -16.68
N ASP A 123 -3.72 -21.76 -15.66
CA ASP A 123 -2.86 -22.92 -15.40
C ASP A 123 -2.95 -23.94 -16.55
N LEU A 124 -4.16 -24.24 -17.04
CA LEU A 124 -4.34 -25.14 -18.18
C LEU A 124 -3.58 -24.64 -19.42
N LEU A 125 -3.72 -23.36 -19.78
CA LEU A 125 -3.04 -22.77 -20.93
C LEU A 125 -1.53 -22.69 -20.74
N LYS A 126 -1.07 -22.46 -19.51
CA LYS A 126 0.35 -22.45 -19.16
C LYS A 126 0.98 -23.83 -19.34
N TRP A 127 0.29 -24.89 -18.93
CA TRP A 127 0.77 -26.27 -19.05
C TRP A 127 0.57 -26.86 -20.45
N ASN A 128 -0.27 -26.23 -21.27
CA ASN A 128 -0.58 -26.61 -22.65
C ASN A 128 -0.46 -25.40 -23.58
N PRO A 129 0.75 -24.83 -23.76
CA PRO A 129 0.94 -23.52 -24.41
C PRO A 129 0.42 -23.48 -25.86
N GLN A 130 0.44 -24.59 -26.57
CA GLN A 130 -0.05 -24.67 -27.96
C GLN A 130 -1.58 -24.68 -28.07
N ALA A 131 -2.31 -24.80 -26.95
CA ALA A 131 -3.74 -24.51 -26.93
C ALA A 131 -4.04 -23.05 -27.32
N GLY A 132 -3.09 -22.15 -27.05
CA GLY A 132 -3.18 -20.72 -27.36
C GLY A 132 -4.14 -19.96 -26.45
N SER A 133 -3.99 -18.64 -26.37
CA SER A 133 -4.80 -17.78 -25.48
C SER A 133 -6.31 -17.82 -25.77
N GLN A 134 -6.69 -18.16 -27.01
CA GLN A 134 -8.08 -18.32 -27.44
C GLN A 134 -8.55 -19.79 -27.37
N CYS A 135 -7.73 -20.70 -26.86
CA CYS A 135 -7.99 -22.14 -26.80
C CYS A 135 -8.27 -22.83 -28.15
N THR A 136 -7.98 -22.17 -29.28
CA THR A 136 -8.26 -22.72 -30.61
C THR A 136 -7.30 -23.84 -31.01
N GLY A 137 -6.18 -23.99 -30.31
CA GLY A 137 -5.20 -25.05 -30.51
C GLY A 137 -5.38 -26.26 -29.59
N LEU A 138 -6.44 -26.33 -28.77
CA LEU A 138 -6.71 -27.48 -27.91
C LEU A 138 -7.31 -28.61 -28.75
N TRP A 139 -6.64 -29.76 -28.82
CA TRP A 139 -7.07 -30.84 -29.71
C TRP A 139 -7.86 -31.92 -29.02
N ALA A 140 -8.96 -32.33 -29.64
CA ALA A 140 -9.68 -33.53 -29.25
C ALA A 140 -8.84 -34.80 -29.48
N ASN A 141 -9.09 -35.82 -28.66
CA ASN A 141 -8.41 -37.11 -28.64
C ASN A 141 -6.91 -37.05 -28.32
N ALA A 142 -6.46 -35.96 -27.68
CA ALA A 142 -5.11 -35.82 -27.17
C ALA A 142 -5.13 -35.43 -25.69
N TYR A 143 -4.20 -35.96 -24.91
CA TYR A 143 -4.11 -35.75 -23.47
C TYR A 143 -3.52 -34.36 -23.15
N ALA A 144 -4.31 -33.51 -22.51
CA ALA A 144 -3.88 -32.22 -21.97
C ALA A 144 -3.31 -32.38 -20.56
N CYS A 145 -2.32 -31.57 -20.22
CA CYS A 145 -1.80 -31.49 -18.86
C CYS A 145 -2.79 -30.77 -17.95
N THR A 146 -3.13 -31.37 -16.83
CA THR A 146 -4.03 -30.79 -15.82
C THR A 146 -3.44 -30.79 -14.42
N GLY A 147 -2.17 -31.14 -14.31
CA GLY A 147 -1.40 -31.10 -13.06
C GLY A 147 0.08 -31.25 -13.37
N THR A 148 0.90 -30.53 -12.63
CA THR A 148 2.35 -30.59 -12.74
C THR A 148 2.96 -31.02 -11.41
N ILE A 149 4.14 -31.63 -11.49
CA ILE A 149 4.94 -31.98 -10.33
C ILE A 149 5.37 -30.68 -9.62
N PRO A 150 5.10 -30.53 -8.30
CA PRO A 150 5.66 -29.46 -7.48
C PRO A 150 7.17 -29.31 -7.65
N ALA A 151 7.66 -28.09 -7.79
CA ALA A 151 9.08 -27.81 -7.83
C ALA A 151 9.71 -28.13 -6.46
N PHE A 152 9.09 -27.65 -5.38
CA PHE A 152 9.51 -27.91 -4.01
C PHE A 152 8.32 -27.90 -3.05
N HIS A 153 8.51 -28.60 -1.93
CA HIS A 153 7.61 -28.58 -0.79
C HIS A 153 8.22 -27.71 0.31
N LEU A 154 7.41 -26.81 0.85
CA LEU A 154 7.81 -25.80 1.81
C LEU A 154 7.01 -25.97 3.10
N ARG A 155 7.74 -26.24 4.18
CA ARG A 155 7.24 -26.13 5.55
C ARG A 155 7.83 -24.92 6.23
N THR A 156 7.00 -24.16 6.92
CA THR A 156 7.48 -23.10 7.81
C THR A 156 7.32 -23.56 9.26
N ARG A 157 8.25 -23.20 10.14
CA ARG A 157 8.27 -23.67 11.54
C ARG A 157 8.45 -22.51 12.51
N TYR A 158 7.94 -22.71 13.73
CA TYR A 158 8.02 -21.71 14.80
C TYR A 158 9.42 -21.57 15.42
N HIS A 159 10.27 -22.61 15.34
CA HIS A 159 11.61 -22.60 15.92
C HIS A 159 12.68 -22.27 14.87
N ASN A 160 13.81 -21.72 15.28
CA ASN A 160 14.91 -21.31 14.39
C ASN A 160 15.88 -22.46 14.03
N ASP A 161 15.73 -23.63 14.64
CA ASP A 161 16.58 -24.82 14.47
C ASP A 161 16.00 -25.85 13.47
N CYS A 162 15.00 -25.43 12.68
CA CYS A 162 14.24 -26.29 11.77
C CYS A 162 13.46 -27.44 12.46
N THR A 163 13.21 -27.34 13.77
CA THR A 163 12.37 -28.28 14.52
C THR A 163 11.02 -27.64 14.94
N GLY A 164 10.23 -28.36 15.74
CA GLY A 164 8.98 -27.84 16.30
C GLY A 164 7.78 -27.92 15.35
N ALA A 165 6.67 -27.32 15.78
CA ALA A 165 5.40 -27.33 15.06
C ALA A 165 5.51 -26.63 13.69
N VAL A 166 4.79 -27.17 12.71
CA VAL A 166 4.68 -26.60 11.37
C VAL A 166 3.60 -25.53 11.38
N TYR A 167 3.92 -24.34 10.89
CA TYR A 167 3.00 -23.20 10.77
C TYR A 167 2.28 -23.18 9.41
N ASN A 168 3.03 -23.37 8.32
CA ASN A 168 2.49 -23.57 6.96
C ASN A 168 3.11 -24.84 6.37
N ASP A 169 2.31 -25.58 5.60
CA ASP A 169 2.75 -26.77 4.86
C ASP A 169 2.16 -26.72 3.44
N LEU A 170 3.01 -26.58 2.41
CA LEU A 170 2.55 -26.32 1.04
C LEU A 170 3.50 -26.82 -0.06
N SER A 171 2.92 -27.19 -1.20
CA SER A 171 3.64 -27.51 -2.44
C SER A 171 3.69 -26.31 -3.38
N VAL A 172 4.85 -26.00 -3.95
CA VAL A 172 5.09 -24.80 -4.77
C VAL A 172 5.54 -25.18 -6.19
N ASN A 173 4.89 -24.62 -7.20
CA ASN A 173 5.22 -24.81 -8.62
C ASN A 173 6.06 -23.64 -9.18
N ASP A 174 5.49 -22.42 -9.23
CA ASP A 174 6.10 -21.24 -9.86
C ASP A 174 6.13 -20.01 -8.92
N GLY A 175 6.40 -20.27 -7.63
CA GLY A 175 6.42 -19.27 -6.56
C GLY A 175 5.06 -19.08 -5.88
N THR A 176 5.08 -18.69 -4.61
CA THR A 176 3.87 -18.39 -3.83
C THR A 176 4.19 -17.45 -2.67
N CYS A 177 3.24 -16.58 -2.34
CA CYS A 177 3.33 -15.72 -1.17
C CYS A 177 2.70 -16.44 0.02
N ILE A 178 3.48 -16.68 1.06
CA ILE A 178 3.00 -17.26 2.31
C ILE A 178 2.92 -16.18 3.39
N ARG A 179 1.83 -16.18 4.15
CA ARG A 179 1.73 -15.33 5.34
C ARG A 179 2.47 -16.05 6.48
N THR A 180 3.51 -15.42 7.02
CA THR A 180 4.28 -15.98 8.16
C THR A 180 3.71 -15.58 9.52
N GLY A 181 2.84 -14.56 9.57
CA GLY A 181 2.19 -14.12 10.81
C GLY A 181 3.15 -13.69 11.91
N CYS A 182 4.40 -13.33 11.57
CA CYS A 182 5.50 -13.08 12.51
C CYS A 182 5.85 -14.25 13.44
N SER A 183 5.34 -15.45 13.16
CA SER A 183 5.50 -16.64 13.99
C SER A 183 6.49 -17.66 13.41
N VAL A 184 7.04 -17.39 12.22
CA VAL A 184 7.95 -18.31 11.51
C VAL A 184 9.39 -17.92 11.81
N ALA A 185 10.20 -18.87 12.27
CA ALA A 185 11.62 -18.70 12.54
C ALA A 185 12.53 -19.55 11.65
N SER A 186 12.01 -20.58 10.97
CA SER A 186 12.78 -21.36 9.99
C SER A 186 11.90 -21.91 8.86
N LEU A 187 12.58 -22.29 7.76
CA LEU A 187 11.99 -22.89 6.57
C LEU A 187 12.62 -24.26 6.35
N ASP A 188 11.78 -25.26 6.12
CA ASP A 188 12.13 -26.63 5.76
C ASP A 188 11.69 -26.84 4.30
N ILE A 189 12.67 -26.86 3.40
CA ILE A 189 12.46 -26.87 1.95
C ILE A 189 12.99 -28.19 1.40
N SER A 190 12.08 -29.03 0.91
CA SER A 190 12.42 -30.29 0.28
C SER A 190 12.13 -30.21 -1.22
N PRO A 191 13.08 -30.59 -2.09
CA PRO A 191 12.81 -30.68 -3.52
C PRO A 191 11.82 -31.82 -3.78
N GLU A 192 10.72 -31.52 -4.48
CA GLU A 192 9.75 -32.54 -4.92
C GLU A 192 9.84 -32.82 -6.42
N GLY A 193 10.46 -31.91 -7.19
CA GLY A 193 10.46 -31.99 -8.65
C GLY A 193 11.46 -31.08 -9.35
N TYR A 194 11.08 -30.58 -10.53
CA TYR A 194 11.93 -29.74 -11.37
C TYR A 194 11.96 -28.32 -10.84
N CYS A 195 13.11 -27.86 -10.33
CA CYS A 195 13.35 -26.43 -10.07
C CYS A 195 13.86 -25.80 -11.38
N PRO A 196 13.04 -25.03 -12.14
CA PRO A 196 13.36 -24.67 -13.52
C PRO A 196 14.66 -23.89 -13.69
N ASP A 197 15.00 -23.08 -12.68
CA ASP A 197 16.18 -22.21 -12.66
C ASP A 197 17.29 -22.74 -11.73
N GLY A 198 17.09 -23.90 -11.10
CA GLY A 198 18.04 -24.52 -10.16
C GLY A 198 18.29 -23.74 -8.87
N GLN A 199 17.54 -22.66 -8.61
CA GLN A 199 17.66 -21.79 -7.45
C GLN A 199 16.28 -21.47 -6.87
N ILE A 200 16.20 -21.36 -5.54
CA ILE A 200 15.01 -20.89 -4.84
C ILE A 200 15.28 -19.46 -4.39
N GLN A 201 14.47 -18.52 -4.89
CA GLN A 201 14.51 -17.14 -4.45
C GLN A 201 13.48 -16.92 -3.34
N ILE A 202 13.95 -16.45 -2.19
CA ILE A 202 13.09 -16.10 -1.05
C ILE A 202 13.12 -14.58 -0.92
N SER A 203 11.96 -13.95 -1.06
CA SER A 203 11.76 -12.54 -0.77
C SER A 203 10.80 -12.39 0.40
N TYR A 204 11.18 -11.60 1.39
CA TYR A 204 10.28 -11.20 2.46
C TYR A 204 9.55 -9.91 2.05
N TRP A 205 8.24 -9.89 2.22
CA TRP A 205 7.43 -8.70 2.03
C TRP A 205 6.48 -8.54 3.22
N GLU A 206 6.67 -7.48 3.98
CA GLU A 206 5.75 -7.03 5.02
C GLU A 206 4.86 -5.95 4.40
N LYS A 207 3.55 -6.04 4.59
CA LYS A 207 2.68 -4.89 4.33
C LYS A 207 2.89 -3.89 5.47
N PRO A 208 2.97 -2.58 5.20
CA PRO A 208 2.96 -1.62 6.30
C PRO A 208 1.65 -1.76 7.09
N ASP A 209 1.75 -1.67 8.42
CA ASP A 209 0.59 -1.67 9.31
C ASP A 209 -0.26 -0.44 9.08
N SER A 210 0.40 0.68 8.80
CA SER A 210 -0.23 1.98 8.61
C SER A 210 0.56 2.85 7.65
N ILE A 211 -0.17 3.73 7.00
CA ILE A 211 0.39 4.72 6.07
C ILE A 211 -0.16 6.08 6.47
N GLY A 212 0.77 6.95 6.84
CA GLY A 212 0.49 8.31 7.25
C GLY A 212 0.82 9.30 6.14
N PHE A 213 -0.16 10.10 5.74
CA PHE A 213 0.04 11.22 4.82
C PHE A 213 -0.07 12.54 5.56
N ASP A 214 0.88 13.42 5.32
CA ASP A 214 0.87 14.80 5.77
C ASP A 214 0.62 15.73 4.60
N LEU A 215 -0.40 16.56 4.71
CA LEU A 215 -0.73 17.65 3.80
C LEU A 215 -0.20 18.96 4.37
N GLY A 216 1.12 19.10 4.40
CA GLY A 216 1.80 20.28 4.93
C GLY A 216 1.56 21.56 4.12
N GLN A 217 1.98 22.69 4.67
CA GLN A 217 1.75 24.04 4.12
C GLN A 217 2.21 24.27 2.66
N SER A 218 3.28 23.60 2.22
CA SER A 218 3.90 23.81 0.90
C SER A 218 4.30 22.54 0.16
N TYR A 219 4.31 21.40 0.86
CA TYR A 219 4.57 20.08 0.31
C TYR A 219 3.75 19.05 1.10
N GLY A 220 3.57 17.86 0.53
CA GLY A 220 3.04 16.70 1.24
C GLY A 220 4.12 15.66 1.50
N THR A 221 4.00 14.89 2.59
CA THR A 221 4.86 13.71 2.85
C THR A 221 4.05 12.45 3.13
N ALA A 222 4.65 11.30 2.87
CA ALA A 222 4.08 9.99 3.14
C ALA A 222 5.08 9.09 3.84
N VAL A 223 4.60 8.35 4.85
CA VAL A 223 5.39 7.41 5.64
C VAL A 223 4.62 6.10 5.82
N ALA A 224 5.31 4.98 5.64
CA ALA A 224 4.85 3.65 6.04
C ALA A 224 5.45 3.29 7.39
N HIS A 225 4.64 2.71 8.26
CA HIS A 225 5.08 2.14 9.53
C HIS A 225 4.82 0.63 9.52
N PHE A 226 5.78 -0.17 10.00
CA PHE A 226 5.73 -1.64 10.02
C PHE A 226 5.64 -2.21 11.45
N SER A 227 5.20 -3.46 11.59
CA SER A 227 4.97 -4.09 12.90
C SER A 227 6.25 -4.24 13.71
N ASN A 228 7.38 -4.40 13.01
CA ASN A 228 8.71 -4.46 13.61
C ASN A 228 9.25 -3.08 14.09
N GLY A 229 8.49 -1.99 13.93
CA GLY A 229 8.90 -0.64 14.31
C GLY A 229 9.68 0.13 13.24
N THR A 230 9.93 -0.49 12.08
CA THR A 230 10.54 0.18 10.93
C THR A 230 9.63 1.30 10.43
N VAL A 231 10.23 2.43 10.11
CA VAL A 231 9.56 3.58 9.50
C VAL A 231 10.19 3.84 8.15
N LEU A 232 9.41 3.69 7.08
CA LEU A 232 9.87 3.90 5.71
C LEU A 232 9.28 5.20 5.16
N LYS A 233 10.14 6.11 4.73
CA LYS A 233 9.75 7.34 4.03
C LYS A 233 9.32 6.94 2.61
N LEU A 234 8.07 7.22 2.26
CA LEU A 234 7.48 6.79 0.99
C LEU A 234 7.54 7.88 -0.07
N ALA A 235 7.17 9.10 0.29
CA ALA A 235 7.11 10.19 -0.67
C ALA A 235 7.29 11.55 0.00
N LYS A 236 7.85 12.49 -0.75
CA LYS A 236 7.73 13.93 -0.54
C LYS A 236 7.33 14.53 -1.88
N VAL A 237 6.25 15.30 -1.89
CA VAL A 237 5.66 15.87 -3.11
C VAL A 237 5.49 17.36 -2.90
N GLU A 238 6.09 18.16 -3.78
CA GLU A 238 5.94 19.62 -3.75
C GLU A 238 4.49 20.02 -4.05
N GLY A 239 3.97 20.97 -3.27
CA GLY A 239 2.64 21.52 -3.45
C GLY A 239 2.58 22.46 -4.64
N SER A 240 1.56 22.31 -5.48
CA SER A 240 1.30 23.27 -6.55
C SER A 240 1.01 24.66 -5.99
N GLN A 241 1.22 25.72 -6.78
CA GLN A 241 0.85 27.09 -6.38
C GLN A 241 -0.63 27.19 -5.96
N ARG A 242 -1.49 26.41 -6.64
CA ARG A 242 -2.92 26.33 -6.33
C ARG A 242 -3.18 25.65 -4.98
N TYR A 243 -2.43 24.61 -4.63
CA TYR A 243 -2.48 23.96 -3.32
C TYR A 243 -2.03 24.92 -2.20
N GLN A 244 -0.88 25.59 -2.39
CA GLN A 244 -0.33 26.53 -1.41
C GLN A 244 -1.29 27.71 -1.15
N ALA A 245 -1.79 28.32 -2.22
CA ALA A 245 -2.76 29.41 -2.12
C ALA A 245 -4.08 28.97 -1.47
N PHE A 246 -4.52 27.73 -1.72
CA PHE A 246 -5.71 27.17 -1.10
C PHE A 246 -5.55 27.03 0.42
N LEU A 247 -4.47 26.37 0.90
CA LEU A 247 -4.23 26.24 2.34
C LEU A 247 -4.11 27.60 3.04
N GLN A 248 -3.39 28.53 2.43
CA GLN A 248 -3.25 29.88 2.98
C GLN A 248 -4.62 30.59 3.09
N SER A 249 -5.47 30.47 2.07
CA SER A 249 -6.80 31.07 2.06
C SER A 249 -7.71 30.48 3.14
N GLU A 250 -7.68 29.18 3.36
CA GLU A 250 -8.53 28.52 4.36
C GLU A 250 -8.14 28.91 5.80
N LEU A 251 -6.85 28.97 6.09
CA LEU A 251 -6.35 29.44 7.39
C LEU A 251 -6.68 30.92 7.62
N GLN A 252 -6.59 31.76 6.58
CA GLN A 252 -6.97 33.17 6.67
C GLN A 252 -8.46 33.34 7.01
N LYS A 253 -9.35 32.59 6.34
CA LYS A 253 -10.80 32.64 6.63
C LYS A 253 -11.12 32.28 8.09
N GLN A 254 -10.45 31.27 8.64
CA GLN A 254 -10.60 30.89 10.03
C GLN A 254 -10.25 32.05 10.98
N GLN A 255 -9.24 32.86 10.66
CA GLN A 255 -8.87 34.02 11.48
C GLN A 255 -9.88 35.16 11.39
N GLU A 256 -10.68 35.26 10.34
CA GLU A 256 -11.71 36.29 10.24
C GLU A 256 -12.99 35.86 10.96
N ALA A 257 -13.20 34.53 11.09
CA ALA A 257 -14.35 33.90 11.73
C ALA A 257 -14.05 33.45 13.17
N TRP A 258 -13.72 34.39 14.07
CA TRP A 258 -13.47 34.14 15.51
C TRP A 258 -14.65 33.52 16.28
N TRP A 259 -15.81 33.37 15.64
CA TRP A 259 -17.06 32.92 16.22
C TRP A 259 -17.67 31.86 15.28
N TYR A 260 -17.14 30.63 15.23
CA TYR A 260 -17.98 29.52 14.77
C TYR A 260 -19.04 29.27 15.85
N SER A 261 -20.09 30.09 15.81
CA SER A 261 -21.15 30.11 16.79
C SER A 261 -22.30 29.24 16.31
N SER A 262 -22.54 28.15 17.00
CA SER A 262 -23.64 27.20 16.75
C SER A 262 -23.54 26.34 15.48
N HIS A 263 -24.00 25.09 15.60
CA HIS A 263 -24.13 24.12 14.50
C HIS A 263 -25.01 24.63 13.33
N ALA A 264 -25.86 25.63 13.57
CA ALA A 264 -26.80 26.16 12.58
C ALA A 264 -26.13 27.03 11.50
N GLU A 265 -25.02 27.71 11.82
CA GLU A 265 -24.29 28.54 10.86
C GLU A 265 -23.42 27.69 9.92
N ILE A 266 -22.83 26.62 10.45
CA ILE A 266 -22.10 25.61 9.70
C ILE A 266 -23.00 24.96 8.65
N GLN A 267 -24.23 24.56 9.02
CA GLN A 267 -25.21 24.00 8.08
C GLN A 267 -25.62 24.98 6.98
N ARG A 268 -25.71 26.29 7.28
CA ARG A 268 -26.01 27.32 6.28
C ARG A 268 -24.86 27.53 5.30
N GLU A 269 -23.63 27.52 5.77
CA GLU A 269 -22.44 27.58 4.91
C GLU A 269 -22.32 26.34 4.03
N ASP A 270 -22.59 25.14 4.57
CA ASP A 270 -22.58 23.90 3.80
C ASP A 270 -23.67 23.90 2.72
N LEU A 271 -24.89 24.35 3.06
CA LEU A 271 -25.97 24.48 2.09
C LEU A 271 -25.63 25.53 1.03
N SER A 272 -25.04 26.66 1.43
CA SER A 272 -24.54 27.69 0.52
C SER A 272 -23.46 27.15 -0.41
N ARG A 273 -22.53 26.35 0.10
CA ARG A 273 -21.43 25.72 -0.65
C ARG A 273 -21.97 24.69 -1.64
N LEU A 274 -22.90 23.83 -1.21
CA LEU A 274 -23.58 22.86 -2.08
C LEU A 274 -24.37 23.56 -3.18
N LEU A 275 -25.09 24.63 -2.86
CA LEU A 275 -25.83 25.45 -3.83
C LEU A 275 -24.88 26.12 -4.83
N LYS A 276 -23.77 26.70 -4.36
CA LYS A 276 -22.71 27.28 -5.21
C LYS A 276 -22.10 26.24 -6.15
N GLN A 277 -21.83 25.04 -5.66
CA GLN A 277 -21.32 23.92 -6.44
C GLN A 277 -22.33 23.43 -7.48
N TYR A 278 -23.61 23.30 -7.10
CA TYR A 278 -24.70 22.92 -8.00
C TYR A 278 -24.95 23.97 -9.10
N MET A 279 -24.80 25.25 -8.76
CA MET A 279 -24.96 26.36 -9.71
C MET A 279 -23.70 26.64 -10.56
N GLY A 280 -22.57 25.97 -10.28
CA GLY A 280 -21.29 26.27 -10.93
C GLY A 280 -20.74 27.68 -10.60
N ILE A 281 -21.24 28.29 -9.52
CA ILE A 281 -20.86 29.64 -9.06
C ILE A 281 -19.92 29.45 -7.87
N GLY A 282 -18.64 29.22 -8.12
CA GLY A 282 -17.63 29.04 -7.08
C GLY A 282 -16.23 28.84 -7.66
N GLY A 283 -15.20 29.15 -6.86
CA GLY A 283 -13.82 28.77 -7.18
C GLY A 283 -13.66 27.24 -7.26
N PRO A 284 -12.48 26.74 -7.66
CA PRO A 284 -12.23 25.30 -7.73
C PRO A 284 -12.60 24.60 -6.41
N ASP A 285 -13.30 23.47 -6.50
CA ASP A 285 -13.57 22.62 -5.34
C ASP A 285 -12.24 22.23 -4.70
N GLY A 286 -11.91 22.75 -3.52
CA GLY A 286 -10.60 22.48 -2.93
C GLY A 286 -10.47 21.04 -2.45
N ALA A 287 -11.55 20.25 -2.37
CA ALA A 287 -11.40 18.80 -2.20
C ALA A 287 -10.69 18.18 -3.42
N VAL A 288 -10.88 18.76 -4.61
CA VAL A 288 -10.12 18.41 -5.81
C VAL A 288 -8.66 18.84 -5.68
N ILE A 289 -8.39 20.04 -5.15
CA ILE A 289 -7.01 20.53 -4.93
C ILE A 289 -6.25 19.60 -3.97
N LEU A 290 -6.88 19.20 -2.87
CA LEU A 290 -6.29 18.24 -1.94
C LEU A 290 -6.17 16.85 -2.56
N ALA A 291 -7.15 16.42 -3.36
CA ALA A 291 -7.09 15.14 -4.07
C ALA A 291 -5.90 15.08 -5.05
N GLU A 292 -5.58 16.18 -5.75
CA GLU A 292 -4.40 16.27 -6.62
C GLU A 292 -3.12 15.92 -5.85
N MET A 293 -2.92 16.51 -4.66
CA MET A 293 -1.78 16.18 -3.77
C MET A 293 -1.84 14.73 -3.29
N LEU A 294 -3.00 14.25 -2.83
CA LEU A 294 -3.18 12.87 -2.34
C LEU A 294 -2.92 11.83 -3.42
N ILE A 295 -3.31 12.09 -4.67
CA ILE A 295 -3.02 11.21 -5.83
C ILE A 295 -1.51 11.14 -6.05
N ALA A 296 -0.80 12.28 -6.00
CA ALA A 296 0.64 12.31 -6.18
C ALA A 296 1.39 11.57 -5.05
N LEU A 297 0.96 11.76 -3.80
CA LEU A 297 1.50 11.03 -2.64
C LEU A 297 1.23 9.53 -2.75
N ARG A 298 0.01 9.15 -3.11
CA ARG A 298 -0.37 7.75 -3.34
C ARG A 298 0.51 7.12 -4.40
N THR A 299 0.58 7.73 -5.59
CA THR A 299 1.31 7.19 -6.74
C THR A 299 2.80 7.00 -6.41
N SER A 300 3.40 7.99 -5.76
CA SER A 300 4.81 7.93 -5.33
C SER A 300 5.02 6.84 -4.27
N SER A 301 4.07 6.69 -3.34
CA SER A 301 4.13 5.67 -2.30
C SER A 301 3.98 4.25 -2.85
N GLU A 302 3.05 4.03 -3.78
CA GLU A 302 2.85 2.73 -4.46
C GLU A 302 4.09 2.34 -5.27
N ALA A 303 4.77 3.30 -5.89
CA ALA A 303 6.02 3.07 -6.62
C ALA A 303 7.14 2.59 -5.68
N VAL A 304 7.26 3.16 -4.47
CA VAL A 304 8.26 2.73 -3.48
C VAL A 304 7.92 1.36 -2.88
N LEU A 305 6.63 1.09 -2.62
CA LEU A 305 6.19 -0.18 -2.05
C LEU A 305 6.14 -1.34 -3.08
N GLY A 306 6.19 -1.02 -4.37
CA GLY A 306 6.02 -2.01 -5.45
C GLY A 306 4.62 -2.65 -5.48
N ALA A 307 3.65 -2.03 -4.82
CA ALA A 307 2.29 -2.54 -4.67
C ALA A 307 1.29 -1.40 -4.46
N PRO A 308 0.00 -1.59 -4.82
CA PRO A 308 -1.06 -0.66 -4.45
C PRO A 308 -1.13 -0.46 -2.93
N LEU A 309 -1.49 0.74 -2.49
CA LEU A 309 -1.55 1.01 -1.05
C LEU A 309 -2.57 0.08 -0.37
N PRO A 310 -2.21 -0.56 0.77
CA PRO A 310 -3.15 -1.33 1.56
C PRO A 310 -4.25 -0.45 2.15
N ALA A 311 -5.28 -1.14 2.66
CA ALA A 311 -6.46 -0.56 3.27
C ALA A 311 -6.09 0.52 4.30
N THR A 312 -6.61 1.72 4.05
CA THR A 312 -6.66 2.85 4.98
C THR A 312 -5.37 3.68 5.12
N VAL A 313 -5.46 4.95 4.69
CA VAL A 313 -4.45 5.99 4.88
C VAL A 313 -5.00 7.03 5.87
N VAL A 314 -4.22 7.42 6.87
CA VAL A 314 -4.60 8.48 7.81
C VAL A 314 -3.90 9.79 7.46
N ILE A 315 -4.67 10.87 7.53
CA ILE A 315 -4.26 12.21 7.08
C ILE A 315 -3.97 13.10 8.28
N THR A 316 -2.87 13.84 8.20
CA THR A 316 -2.58 15.01 9.03
C THR A 316 -2.46 16.23 8.13
N ALA A 317 -2.80 17.40 8.67
CA ALA A 317 -2.74 18.67 7.96
C ALA A 317 -2.66 19.84 8.98
N PRO A 318 -2.36 21.08 8.52
CA PRO A 318 -2.63 22.27 9.32
C PRO A 318 -4.06 22.23 9.86
N TYR A 319 -4.25 22.55 11.15
CA TYR A 319 -5.58 22.51 11.73
C TYR A 319 -6.45 23.65 11.21
N ILE A 320 -7.46 23.27 10.44
CA ILE A 320 -8.50 24.12 9.86
C ILE A 320 -9.85 23.72 10.46
N ILE A 321 -10.40 24.60 11.30
CA ILE A 321 -11.59 24.35 12.11
C ILE A 321 -12.83 23.98 11.26
N ALA A 322 -12.98 24.61 10.09
CA ALA A 322 -14.08 24.34 9.18
C ALA A 322 -14.08 22.89 8.68
N TRP A 323 -12.91 22.25 8.61
CA TRP A 323 -12.77 20.87 8.14
C TRP A 323 -13.02 19.85 9.25
N SER A 324 -12.94 20.25 10.53
CA SER A 324 -13.19 19.35 11.68
C SER A 324 -14.67 19.20 12.02
N TYR A 325 -15.50 20.23 11.79
CA TYR A 325 -16.93 20.16 12.15
C TYR A 325 -17.81 19.39 11.15
N GLU A 326 -17.28 18.96 10.00
CA GLU A 326 -17.97 18.11 9.03
C GLU A 326 -18.10 16.63 9.51
N GLU A 327 -17.79 16.33 10.78
CA GLU A 327 -17.80 14.99 11.42
C GLU A 327 -19.15 14.26 11.34
N THR A 328 -20.28 14.98 11.26
CA THR A 328 -21.64 14.39 11.29
C THR A 328 -22.25 14.12 9.91
N LEU A 329 -21.60 14.55 8.83
CA LEU A 329 -22.15 14.45 7.47
C LEU A 329 -21.16 13.71 6.57
N GLN A 330 -21.66 12.91 5.62
CA GLN A 330 -20.87 12.22 4.60
C GLN A 330 -20.12 13.16 3.62
N MET A 331 -19.83 14.40 4.04
CA MET A 331 -19.39 15.53 3.23
C MET A 331 -18.06 16.14 3.67
N SER A 332 -17.31 15.51 4.58
CA SER A 332 -15.99 16.03 4.98
C SER A 332 -15.06 16.30 3.79
N TYR A 333 -14.41 17.45 3.76
CA TYR A 333 -13.49 17.93 2.74
C TYR A 333 -12.33 16.95 2.50
N ILE A 334 -11.72 16.48 3.59
CA ILE A 334 -10.65 15.48 3.55
C ILE A 334 -11.18 14.13 3.10
N LYS A 335 -12.34 13.68 3.60
CA LYS A 335 -12.94 12.40 3.16
C LYS A 335 -13.29 12.42 1.67
N ARG A 336 -13.80 13.54 1.15
CA ARG A 336 -14.04 13.73 -0.28
C ARG A 336 -12.74 13.69 -1.07
N ALA A 337 -11.70 14.39 -0.61
CA ALA A 337 -10.39 14.38 -1.25
C ALA A 337 -9.78 12.97 -1.30
N GLN A 338 -9.85 12.21 -0.20
CA GLN A 338 -9.41 10.80 -0.15
C GLN A 338 -10.17 9.93 -1.16
N LYS A 339 -11.50 10.08 -1.22
CA LYS A 339 -12.34 9.34 -2.18
C LYS A 339 -11.97 9.66 -3.63
N LEU A 340 -11.76 10.94 -3.96
CA LEU A 340 -11.32 11.39 -5.28
C LEU A 340 -9.92 10.85 -5.63
N ALA A 341 -9.04 10.69 -4.63
CA ALA A 341 -7.72 10.08 -4.80
C ALA A 341 -7.74 8.53 -4.88
N GLY A 342 -8.91 7.91 -4.77
CA GLY A 342 -9.07 6.46 -4.73
C GLY A 342 -8.46 5.81 -3.49
N LEU A 343 -8.36 6.56 -2.38
CA LEU A 343 -7.89 6.07 -1.09
C LEU A 343 -9.07 5.54 -0.26
N GLN A 344 -8.83 4.46 0.49
CA GLN A 344 -9.81 3.97 1.45
C GLN A 344 -9.86 4.85 2.69
N THR A 345 -11.07 5.22 3.12
CA THR A 345 -11.31 6.00 4.34
C THR A 345 -11.41 5.09 5.56
N VAL A 346 -10.83 5.48 6.70
CA VAL A 346 -11.06 4.79 7.98
C VAL A 346 -12.53 4.98 8.37
N LYS A 347 -13.20 3.94 8.85
CA LYS A 347 -14.44 4.11 9.63
C LYS A 347 -14.02 4.54 11.03
N MET A 348 -13.90 5.84 11.22
CA MET A 348 -13.49 6.44 12.49
C MET A 348 -14.54 6.14 13.56
N GLU A 349 -14.11 5.57 14.68
CA GLU A 349 -14.93 5.46 15.89
C GLU A 349 -15.26 6.88 16.39
N SER A 350 -16.35 7.00 17.16
CA SER A 350 -17.01 8.29 17.49
C SER A 350 -16.12 9.37 18.12
N MET A 351 -14.90 9.03 18.55
CA MET A 351 -13.96 9.93 19.22
C MET A 351 -12.77 10.38 18.37
N THR A 352 -12.59 9.86 17.15
CA THR A 352 -11.40 10.19 16.33
C THR A 352 -11.71 11.24 15.26
N PRO A 353 -10.92 12.33 15.14
CA PRO A 353 -11.18 13.42 14.20
C PRO A 353 -10.82 13.03 12.77
N VAL A 354 -11.58 13.52 11.79
CA VAL A 354 -11.40 13.27 10.34
C VAL A 354 -9.93 13.30 9.87
N TYR A 355 -9.17 14.26 10.38
CA TYR A 355 -7.73 14.40 10.18
C TYR A 355 -7.12 14.94 11.48
N LEU A 356 -5.82 14.69 11.68
CA LEU A 356 -5.09 15.17 12.85
C LEU A 356 -4.37 16.48 12.54
N SER A 357 -4.16 17.31 13.58
CA SER A 357 -3.32 18.49 13.44
C SER A 357 -1.85 18.10 13.33
N GLU A 358 -1.10 18.81 12.49
CA GLU A 358 0.37 18.63 12.39
C GLU A 358 1.06 18.68 13.76
N ALA A 359 0.66 19.59 14.64
CA ALA A 359 1.25 19.70 15.97
C ALA A 359 1.08 18.41 16.79
N ASN A 360 -0.14 17.84 16.83
CA ASN A 360 -0.39 16.60 17.57
C ASN A 360 0.41 15.42 17.01
N THR A 361 0.51 15.34 15.68
CA THR A 361 1.23 14.24 15.03
C THR A 361 2.72 14.38 15.20
N ILE A 362 3.29 15.58 15.14
CA ILE A 362 4.70 15.83 15.47
C ILE A 362 5.00 15.45 16.93
N LEU A 363 4.12 15.79 17.88
CA LEU A 363 4.29 15.33 19.27
C LEU A 363 4.28 13.80 19.37
N ALA A 364 3.36 13.14 18.68
CA ALA A 364 3.27 11.68 18.65
C ALA A 364 4.53 11.03 18.03
N ALA A 365 5.08 11.61 16.96
CA ALA A 365 6.32 11.16 16.33
C ALA A 365 7.52 11.20 17.28
N ASN A 366 7.46 12.09 18.29
CA ASN A 366 8.44 12.25 19.36
C ASN A 366 8.02 11.56 20.67
N ARG A 367 7.05 10.63 20.61
CA ARG A 367 6.51 9.87 21.75
C ARG A 367 5.96 10.76 22.88
N ARG A 368 5.39 11.91 22.53
CA ARG A 368 4.72 12.82 23.47
C ARG A 368 3.22 12.82 23.23
N MET A 369 2.46 13.05 24.30
CA MET A 369 0.99 13.15 24.26
C MET A 369 0.31 11.93 23.61
N LEU A 370 0.85 10.72 23.85
CA LEU A 370 0.25 9.49 23.35
C LEU A 370 -1.01 9.09 24.14
N CYS A 371 -1.06 9.47 25.43
CA CYS A 371 -2.17 9.23 26.37
C CYS A 371 -2.74 7.80 26.32
N PRO A 372 -1.89 6.76 26.55
CA PRO A 372 -2.32 5.37 26.49
C PRO A 372 -3.41 5.04 27.51
N ASP A 373 -3.31 5.57 28.73
CA ASP A 373 -4.26 5.30 29.82
C ASP A 373 -5.63 5.90 29.50
N LEU A 374 -5.67 7.18 29.11
CA LEU A 374 -6.92 7.82 28.67
C LEU A 374 -7.56 7.07 27.51
N PHE A 375 -6.76 6.62 26.56
CA PHE A 375 -7.31 5.90 25.42
C PHE A 375 -7.88 4.53 25.84
N CYS A 376 -7.10 3.72 26.55
CA CYS A 376 -7.43 2.33 26.82
C CYS A 376 -8.45 2.15 27.95
N ASN A 377 -8.46 3.05 28.94
CA ASN A 377 -9.42 3.02 30.05
C ASN A 377 -10.59 4.00 29.87
N GLY A 378 -10.48 4.96 28.95
CA GLY A 378 -11.46 6.01 28.78
C GLY A 378 -11.34 7.13 29.83
N PRO A 379 -12.02 8.28 29.59
CA PRO A 379 -11.90 9.48 30.42
C PRO A 379 -12.43 9.34 31.85
N GLU A 380 -13.29 8.36 32.09
CA GLU A 380 -13.92 8.11 33.39
C GLU A 380 -12.99 7.37 34.37
N TRP A 381 -11.96 6.67 33.85
CA TRP A 381 -11.17 5.71 34.62
C TRP A 381 -9.67 6.04 34.66
N THR A 382 -9.25 7.11 33.97
CA THR A 382 -7.87 7.59 33.95
C THR A 382 -7.61 8.69 34.99
N ASN A 383 -6.39 8.70 35.55
CA ASN A 383 -5.84 9.83 36.31
C ASN A 383 -4.87 10.68 35.47
N GLU A 384 -4.70 10.38 34.17
CA GLU A 384 -3.85 11.16 33.27
C GLU A 384 -4.43 12.57 33.14
N ASN A 385 -3.63 13.56 33.52
CA ASN A 385 -3.95 14.95 33.23
C ASN A 385 -3.68 15.21 31.73
N PHE A 386 -4.70 14.97 30.90
CA PHE A 386 -4.63 15.12 29.44
C PHE A 386 -4.56 16.58 28.98
N HIS A 387 -4.78 17.52 29.90
CA HIS A 387 -4.42 18.93 29.74
C HIS A 387 -3.08 19.20 30.43
N LYS A 388 -1.99 18.68 29.86
CA LYS A 388 -0.68 19.26 30.16
C LYS A 388 -0.71 20.65 29.54
N TYR A 389 -0.95 21.69 30.34
CA TYR A 389 -1.23 23.05 29.86
C TYR A 389 -0.03 23.77 29.19
N ASP A 390 0.90 23.03 28.57
CA ASP A 390 1.90 23.59 27.68
C ASP A 390 1.20 24.13 26.42
N VAL A 391 1.42 25.41 26.13
CA VAL A 391 1.05 26.00 24.85
C VAL A 391 2.03 25.50 23.81
N VAL A 392 1.55 24.69 22.87
CA VAL A 392 2.32 24.26 21.72
C VAL A 392 2.37 25.41 20.72
N TYR A 393 3.56 25.97 20.52
CA TYR A 393 3.83 26.92 19.47
C TYR A 393 4.51 26.18 18.31
N LEU A 394 3.73 25.81 17.30
CA LEU A 394 4.25 25.15 16.10
C LEU A 394 4.89 26.20 15.19
N VAL A 395 6.15 25.95 14.82
CA VAL A 395 6.95 26.72 13.86
C VAL A 395 7.38 25.76 12.77
N SER A 396 6.58 25.66 11.71
CA SER A 396 6.89 24.83 10.54
C SER A 396 7.53 25.71 9.46
N LEU A 397 8.79 25.46 9.11
CA LEU A 397 9.52 26.24 8.11
C LEU A 397 9.88 25.38 6.90
N THR A 398 9.64 25.92 5.71
CA THR A 398 9.93 25.27 4.44
C THR A 398 10.73 26.18 3.53
N ASN A 399 11.10 25.69 2.35
CA ASN A 399 11.73 26.52 1.34
C ASN A 399 10.77 27.59 0.79
N HIS A 400 9.45 27.38 0.91
CA HIS A 400 8.42 28.23 0.32
C HIS A 400 7.75 29.17 1.32
N SER A 401 7.57 28.75 2.57
CA SER A 401 6.79 29.49 3.57
C SER A 401 7.10 29.11 5.01
N LEU A 402 6.65 29.97 5.92
CA LEU A 402 6.56 29.72 7.36
C LEU A 402 5.09 29.50 7.75
N TYR A 403 4.79 28.39 8.42
CA TYR A 403 3.51 28.12 9.06
C TYR A 403 3.69 28.22 10.57
N THR A 404 2.85 29.01 11.22
CA THR A 404 2.80 29.06 12.68
C THR A 404 1.39 28.87 13.20
N SER A 405 1.26 28.21 14.33
CA SER A 405 0.00 28.07 15.05
C SER A 405 0.21 27.88 16.55
N PHE A 406 -0.83 28.14 17.33
CA PHE A 406 -0.84 27.92 18.77
C PHE A 406 -1.97 26.97 19.12
N GLN A 407 -1.71 25.99 19.98
CA GLN A 407 -2.75 25.14 20.56
C GLN A 407 -2.32 24.68 21.95
N ILE A 408 -3.28 24.27 22.78
CA ILE A 408 -2.97 23.57 24.02
C ILE A 408 -2.49 22.16 23.67
N SER A 409 -1.48 21.65 24.37
CA SER A 409 -1.08 20.26 24.19
C SER A 409 -2.22 19.32 24.61
N THR A 410 -2.64 18.45 23.70
CA THR A 410 -3.67 17.43 23.94
C THR A 410 -3.17 16.08 23.45
N CYS A 411 -3.86 15.02 23.85
CA CYS A 411 -3.61 13.68 23.34
C CYS A 411 -3.69 13.63 21.82
N PHE A 412 -2.86 12.80 21.19
CA PHE A 412 -2.68 12.85 19.74
C PHE A 412 -3.98 12.61 18.97
N PHE A 413 -4.85 11.73 19.46
CA PHE A 413 -6.13 11.36 18.86
C PHE A 413 -7.24 12.38 19.15
N TRP A 414 -7.00 13.37 20.00
CA TRP A 414 -8.00 14.38 20.35
C TRP A 414 -7.98 15.53 19.33
N PRO A 415 -9.13 16.06 18.91
CA PRO A 415 -9.16 17.23 18.03
C PRO A 415 -8.53 18.43 18.72
N ALA A 416 -7.65 19.14 18.01
CA ALA A 416 -6.97 20.35 18.51
C ALA A 416 -7.91 21.57 18.50
N ARG A 417 -9.08 21.50 19.16
CA ARG A 417 -10.10 22.58 19.16
C ARG A 417 -9.58 23.93 19.68
N SER A 418 -8.49 23.91 20.45
CA SER A 418 -7.78 25.10 20.93
C SER A 418 -6.84 25.73 19.90
N ALA A 419 -6.73 25.18 18.69
CA ALA A 419 -5.81 25.69 17.68
C ALA A 419 -6.27 27.05 17.16
N GLN A 420 -5.39 28.04 17.30
CA GLN A 420 -5.64 29.44 17.01
C GLN A 420 -4.44 30.04 16.28
N LEU A 421 -4.67 31.20 15.66
CA LEU A 421 -3.60 32.00 15.05
C LEU A 421 -2.77 31.19 14.03
N GLY A 422 -3.40 30.28 13.29
CA GLY A 422 -2.76 29.54 12.21
C GLY A 422 -2.52 30.44 11.00
N THR A 423 -1.27 30.69 10.60
CA THR A 423 -0.92 31.49 9.40
C THR A 423 0.16 30.81 8.57
N ILE A 424 0.02 30.89 7.24
CA ILE A 424 1.10 30.59 6.29
C ILE A 424 1.61 31.93 5.74
N ASP A 425 2.89 32.25 5.98
CA ASP A 425 3.57 33.45 5.50
C ASP A 425 4.66 33.07 4.48
N PRO A 426 4.44 33.33 3.18
CA PRO A 426 5.41 32.98 2.13
C PRO A 426 6.67 33.87 2.15
N ARG A 427 6.68 34.98 2.89
CA ARG A 427 7.86 35.88 2.97
C ARG A 427 9.06 35.24 3.66
N PHE A 428 8.81 34.23 4.49
CA PHE A 428 9.84 33.60 5.32
C PHE A 428 10.30 32.23 4.80
N GLY A 429 9.92 31.83 3.58
CA GLY A 429 10.50 30.63 2.96
C GLY A 429 11.99 30.82 2.67
N LEU A 430 12.81 29.76 2.83
CA LEU A 430 14.26 29.86 2.58
C LEU A 430 14.62 30.27 1.14
N ASN A 431 13.76 30.03 0.15
CA ASN A 431 13.99 30.50 -1.23
C ASN A 431 14.02 32.03 -1.33
N GLN A 432 13.43 32.75 -0.36
CA GLN A 432 13.50 34.20 -0.29
C GLN A 432 14.88 34.68 0.20
N LEU A 433 15.63 33.84 0.93
CA LEU A 433 16.97 34.18 1.43
C LEU A 433 17.97 34.37 0.29
N GLU A 434 17.88 33.56 -0.75
CA GLU A 434 18.75 33.67 -1.93
C GLU A 434 18.48 34.96 -2.72
N GLN A 435 17.25 35.46 -2.65
CA GLN A 435 16.81 36.67 -3.34
C GLN A 435 17.00 37.93 -2.48
N ALA A 436 17.26 37.77 -1.18
CA ALA A 436 17.43 38.86 -0.24
C ALA A 436 18.77 39.57 -0.48
N SER A 437 18.71 40.89 -0.63
CA SER A 437 19.91 41.74 -0.71
C SER A 437 20.65 41.84 0.63
N ASP A 438 19.94 41.62 1.74
CA ASP A 438 20.48 41.54 3.10
C ASP A 438 19.92 40.31 3.81
N GLN A 439 20.74 39.26 3.89
CA GLN A 439 20.37 38.01 4.55
C GLN A 439 20.24 38.17 6.06
N GLU A 440 20.99 39.07 6.69
CA GLU A 440 20.91 39.29 8.14
C GLU A 440 19.61 40.02 8.51
N MET A 441 19.11 40.89 7.63
CA MET A 441 17.79 41.49 7.76
C MET A 441 16.69 40.42 7.73
N PHE A 442 16.75 39.46 6.80
CA PHE A 442 15.79 38.35 6.73
C PHE A 442 15.69 37.58 8.05
N TRP A 443 16.82 37.22 8.66
CA TRP A 443 16.84 36.47 9.92
C TRP A 443 16.29 37.28 11.10
N ARG A 444 16.57 38.60 11.15
CA ARG A 444 16.00 39.49 12.16
C ARG A 444 14.49 39.62 12.01
N GLU A 445 14.01 39.82 10.78
CA GLU A 445 12.58 39.90 10.49
C GLU A 445 11.85 38.60 10.83
N LEU A 446 12.47 37.44 10.57
CA LEU A 446 11.93 36.14 10.97
C LEU A 446 11.81 36.06 12.51
N GLN A 447 12.89 36.38 13.24
CA GLN A 447 12.87 36.34 14.71
C GLN A 447 11.82 37.30 15.28
N ASP A 448 11.75 38.53 14.77
CA ASP A 448 10.76 39.53 15.17
C ASP A 448 9.33 39.08 14.85
N HIS A 449 9.13 38.46 13.69
CA HIS A 449 7.83 37.91 13.30
C HIS A 449 7.41 36.80 14.26
N LEU A 450 8.25 35.79 14.50
CA LEU A 450 7.96 34.69 15.44
C LEU A 450 7.61 35.24 16.83
N LYS A 451 8.39 36.21 17.34
CA LYS A 451 8.12 36.87 18.62
C LYS A 451 6.80 37.63 18.61
N SER A 452 6.46 38.31 17.51
CA SER A 452 5.21 39.06 17.36
C SER A 452 3.99 38.14 17.43
N ARG A 453 4.07 36.93 16.86
CA ARG A 453 3.02 35.91 16.94
C ARG A 453 2.76 35.50 18.38
N VAL A 454 3.82 35.26 19.16
CA VAL A 454 3.68 34.96 20.60
C VAL A 454 3.04 36.13 21.34
N ARG A 455 3.43 37.38 21.04
CA ARG A 455 2.82 38.59 21.65
C ARG A 455 1.34 38.70 21.34
N GLU A 456 0.92 38.32 20.16
CA GLU A 456 -0.49 38.31 19.77
C GLU A 456 -1.27 37.24 20.54
N TYR A 457 -0.71 36.03 20.65
CA TYR A 457 -1.31 34.93 21.41
C TYR A 457 -1.49 35.30 22.89
N VAL A 458 -0.46 35.85 23.54
CA VAL A 458 -0.53 36.21 24.97
C VAL A 458 -1.37 37.46 25.24
N LYS A 459 -1.88 38.17 24.23
CA LYS A 459 -2.82 39.28 24.46
C LYS A 459 -4.26 38.83 24.60
N GLN A 460 -4.60 37.66 24.07
CA GLN A 460 -5.98 37.19 24.08
C GLN A 460 -6.41 36.80 25.51
N PRO A 461 -7.65 37.16 25.92
CA PRO A 461 -8.22 36.73 27.19
C PRO A 461 -8.31 35.19 27.22
N ASP A 462 -8.21 34.60 28.41
CA ASP A 462 -8.35 33.15 28.67
C ASP A 462 -7.20 32.23 28.19
N ASN A 463 -6.19 32.74 27.49
CA ASN A 463 -5.04 31.92 27.11
C ASN A 463 -4.10 31.64 28.29
N TYR A 464 -3.78 30.37 28.52
CA TYR A 464 -2.84 29.87 29.53
C TYR A 464 -1.40 30.25 29.14
N ARG A 465 -0.55 30.69 30.08
CA ARG A 465 0.75 31.33 29.77
C ARG A 465 1.93 30.83 30.60
N GLU A 466 1.74 29.77 31.37
CA GLU A 466 2.78 29.30 32.29
C GLU A 466 3.94 28.60 31.57
N SER A 467 3.64 27.91 30.47
CA SER A 467 4.62 27.16 29.73
C SER A 467 4.35 27.07 28.23
N PHE A 468 5.43 27.06 27.46
CA PHE A 468 5.44 26.90 26.02
C PHE A 468 6.27 25.69 25.62
N LEU A 469 5.77 24.94 24.65
CA LEU A 469 6.51 23.93 23.90
C LEU A 469 6.65 24.43 22.47
N VAL A 470 7.82 24.95 22.12
CA VAL A 470 8.12 25.41 20.76
C VAL A 470 8.49 24.18 19.92
N VAL A 471 7.62 23.82 18.98
CA VAL A 471 7.78 22.66 18.11
C VAL A 471 8.24 23.14 16.74
N VAL A 472 9.39 22.66 16.28
CA VAL A 472 9.96 23.04 14.97
C VAL A 472 9.82 21.88 14.00
N SER A 473 9.29 22.16 12.82
CA SER A 473 9.01 21.17 11.77
C SER A 473 9.24 21.75 10.37
N GLY A 474 9.13 20.92 9.35
CA GLY A 474 9.30 21.32 7.95
C GLY A 474 10.71 21.06 7.42
N GLU A 475 10.82 21.06 6.09
CA GLU A 475 12.06 20.74 5.37
C GLU A 475 13.24 21.68 5.62
N ALA A 476 13.00 22.85 6.22
CA ALA A 476 14.02 23.84 6.54
C ALA A 476 14.36 23.91 8.04
N ALA A 477 13.71 23.09 8.87
CA ALA A 477 13.79 23.18 10.34
C ALA A 477 15.17 22.86 10.93
N ASP A 478 15.94 22.00 10.27
CA ASP A 478 17.28 21.59 10.70
C ASP A 478 18.37 22.58 10.26
N ASN A 479 18.01 23.62 9.49
CA ASN A 479 18.94 24.67 9.11
C ASN A 479 19.50 25.38 10.36
N PRO A 480 20.83 25.46 10.54
CA PRO A 480 21.43 26.03 11.75
C PRO A 480 20.99 27.47 12.05
N LYS A 481 20.79 28.32 11.03
CA LYS A 481 20.34 29.70 11.21
C LYS A 481 18.88 29.79 11.63
N VAL A 482 18.04 28.85 11.20
CA VAL A 482 16.65 28.74 11.65
C VAL A 482 16.62 28.39 13.13
N VAL A 483 17.40 27.38 13.53
CA VAL A 483 17.53 26.98 14.94
C VAL A 483 18.08 28.13 15.79
N GLU A 484 19.04 28.89 15.27
CA GLU A 484 19.57 30.08 15.93
C GLU A 484 18.50 31.17 16.10
N ALA A 485 17.75 31.51 15.06
CA ALA A 485 16.67 32.50 15.13
C ALA A 485 15.58 32.11 16.15
N ILE A 486 15.22 30.81 16.20
CA ILE A 486 14.26 30.29 17.18
C ILE A 486 14.82 30.37 18.60
N ARG A 487 16.09 30.01 18.82
CA ARG A 487 16.75 30.17 20.13
C ARG A 487 16.88 31.64 20.55
N GLY A 488 17.11 32.53 19.59
CA GLY A 488 17.09 33.99 19.78
C GLY A 488 15.71 34.46 20.26
N MET A 489 14.65 34.07 19.55
CA MET A 489 13.27 34.35 19.96
C MET A 489 12.97 33.82 21.38
N ILE A 490 13.34 32.58 21.71
CA ILE A 490 13.14 32.01 23.06
C ILE A 490 13.88 32.84 24.11
N THR A 491 15.12 33.25 23.83
CA THR A 491 15.93 34.07 24.73
C THR A 491 15.29 35.44 24.96
N ASP A 492 14.73 36.04 23.91
CA ASP A 492 14.02 37.31 24.01
C ASP A 492 12.72 37.17 24.82
N MET A 493 11.97 36.07 24.62
CA MET A 493 10.77 35.77 25.39
C MET A 493 11.07 35.65 26.89
N GLN A 494 12.18 35.01 27.26
CA GLN A 494 12.60 34.87 28.67
C GLN A 494 12.89 36.22 29.35
N LYS A 495 13.32 37.23 28.59
CA LYS A 495 13.72 38.55 29.10
C LYS A 495 12.56 39.54 29.11
N ASP A 496 11.69 39.46 28.12
CA ASP A 496 10.67 40.46 27.85
C ASP A 496 9.49 40.40 28.85
N PRO A 497 9.20 41.51 29.58
CA PRO A 497 8.12 41.57 30.55
C PRO A 497 6.73 41.24 29.99
N ALA A 498 6.51 41.41 28.69
CA ALA A 498 5.23 41.14 28.05
C ALA A 498 4.82 39.66 28.12
N PHE A 499 5.77 38.74 28.35
CA PHE A 499 5.52 37.30 28.42
C PHE A 499 5.52 36.75 29.85
N ARG A 500 5.59 37.61 30.87
CA ARG A 500 5.59 37.15 32.26
C ARG A 500 4.25 36.51 32.61
N VAL A 501 4.30 35.45 33.40
CA VAL A 501 3.11 34.78 33.93
C VAL A 501 2.37 35.78 34.82
N VAL A 502 1.08 36.00 34.53
CA VAL A 502 0.28 37.08 35.14
C VAL A 502 0.25 36.95 36.67
N GLU A 503 0.11 35.73 37.19
CA GLU A 503 -0.03 35.48 38.63
C GLU A 503 1.30 35.59 39.40
N SER A 504 2.38 35.03 38.85
CA SER A 504 3.66 34.91 39.56
C SER A 504 4.69 35.98 39.18
N GLY A 505 4.48 36.69 38.08
CA GLY A 505 5.44 37.63 37.50
C GLY A 505 6.72 36.97 36.96
N ARG A 506 6.81 35.62 36.96
CA ARG A 506 7.99 34.88 36.51
C ARG A 506 8.05 34.77 34.99
N ALA A 507 9.24 34.45 34.48
CA ALA A 507 9.39 34.05 33.07
C ALA A 507 8.59 32.75 32.81
N PRO A 508 8.03 32.58 31.60
CA PRO A 508 7.37 31.35 31.24
C PRO A 508 8.40 30.21 31.12
N ARG A 509 8.00 28.97 31.41
CA ARG A 509 8.83 27.80 31.08
C ARG A 509 8.79 27.60 29.57
N ILE A 510 9.94 27.49 28.90
CA ILE A 510 9.97 27.26 27.45
C ILE A 510 10.82 26.03 27.16
N GLU A 511 10.23 25.05 26.48
CA GLU A 511 10.92 23.89 25.93
C GLU A 511 10.99 24.01 24.40
N LEU A 512 12.11 23.60 23.80
CA LEU A 512 12.28 23.52 22.36
C LEU A 512 12.31 22.05 21.92
N LEU A 513 11.41 21.67 21.02
CA LEU A 513 11.35 20.35 20.40
C LEU A 513 11.62 20.47 18.90
N ILE A 514 12.71 19.83 18.45
CA ILE A 514 13.01 19.64 17.03
C ILE A 514 13.07 18.14 16.80
N SER A 515 12.25 17.63 15.89
CA SER A 515 12.25 16.20 15.55
C SER A 515 13.57 15.78 14.91
N GLU A 516 13.97 14.53 15.08
CA GLU A 516 15.15 13.96 14.39
C GLU A 516 15.03 14.05 12.86
N ASP A 517 13.81 13.90 12.34
CA ASP A 517 13.48 14.13 10.94
C ASP A 517 12.29 15.09 10.86
N PRO A 518 12.54 16.41 10.84
CA PRO A 518 11.48 17.41 10.87
C PRO A 518 10.69 17.46 9.55
N THR A 519 11.25 16.97 8.43
CA THR A 519 10.56 16.96 7.14
C THR A 519 9.39 15.98 7.15
N TYR A 520 9.58 14.81 7.75
CA TYR A 520 8.60 13.71 7.79
C TYR A 520 7.94 13.54 9.15
N ALA A 521 8.19 14.42 10.12
CA ALA A 521 7.73 14.27 11.50
C ALA A 521 6.21 14.10 11.60
N ALA A 522 5.44 14.95 10.90
CA ALA A 522 3.98 14.88 10.90
C ALA A 522 3.48 13.56 10.28
N ALA A 523 3.96 13.20 9.08
CA ALA A 523 3.62 11.94 8.41
C ALA A 523 3.97 10.70 9.24
N LYS A 524 5.15 10.70 9.87
CA LYS A 524 5.60 9.66 10.82
C LYS A 524 4.67 9.56 12.03
N GLY A 525 4.28 10.71 12.57
CA GLY A 525 3.38 10.82 13.71
C GLY A 525 1.99 10.26 13.44
N VAL A 526 1.41 10.62 12.30
CA VAL A 526 0.08 10.11 11.91
C VAL A 526 0.13 8.63 11.51
N ALA A 527 1.19 8.17 10.85
CA ALA A 527 1.39 6.73 10.61
C ALA A 527 1.50 5.98 11.93
N PHE A 528 2.27 6.51 12.89
CA PHE A 528 2.39 5.93 14.23
C PHE A 528 1.04 5.92 14.96
N GLY A 529 0.28 7.01 14.90
CA GLY A 529 -1.06 7.10 15.47
C GLY A 529 -2.07 6.10 14.89
N GLN A 530 -1.90 5.68 13.63
CA GLN A 530 -2.72 4.62 13.01
C GLN A 530 -2.18 3.20 13.30
N ARG A 531 -0.87 3.00 13.50
CA ARG A 531 -0.38 1.73 14.08
C ARG A 531 -0.97 1.56 15.48
N ILE A 532 -1.02 2.67 16.19
CA ILE A 532 -1.78 2.85 17.42
C ILE A 532 -3.23 3.22 17.09
N ASN A 533 -3.83 2.69 16.01
CA ASN A 533 -5.28 2.64 15.91
C ASN A 533 -5.88 1.70 16.97
N MET A 534 -5.11 1.42 18.04
CA MET A 534 -5.61 1.41 19.41
C MET A 534 -6.76 0.43 19.61
N ASP A 535 -6.77 -0.57 18.74
CA ASP A 535 -7.52 -1.79 18.83
C ASP A 535 -7.05 -2.52 20.09
N SER A 536 -7.88 -3.44 20.57
CA SER A 536 -7.66 -4.37 21.68
C SER A 536 -6.17 -4.67 21.94
N ARG A 537 -5.40 -5.04 20.90
CA ARG A 537 -3.97 -5.37 20.99
C ARG A 537 -3.06 -4.29 21.56
N TYR A 538 -3.27 -3.01 21.24
CA TYR A 538 -2.46 -1.93 21.82
C TYR A 538 -2.74 -1.79 23.32
N CYS A 539 -4.02 -1.89 23.68
CA CYS A 539 -4.44 -1.83 25.07
C CYS A 539 -4.01 -3.08 25.84
N ASP A 540 -4.08 -4.27 25.24
CA ASP A 540 -3.56 -5.52 25.79
C ASP A 540 -2.07 -5.40 26.10
N ASP A 541 -1.25 -4.96 25.13
CA ASP A 541 0.19 -4.74 25.31
C ASP A 541 0.48 -3.72 26.43
N TRP A 542 -0.36 -2.68 26.54
CA TRP A 542 -0.22 -1.66 27.58
C TRP A 542 -0.60 -2.21 28.97
N PHE A 543 -1.74 -2.90 29.08
CA PHE A 543 -2.21 -3.53 30.32
C PHE A 543 -1.20 -4.55 30.85
N GLU A 544 -0.61 -5.38 29.97
CA GLU A 544 0.44 -6.33 30.35
C GLU A 544 1.68 -5.62 30.90
N ARG A 545 2.07 -4.48 30.34
CA ARG A 545 3.19 -3.67 30.87
C ARG A 545 2.86 -3.05 32.22
N GLU A 546 1.65 -2.50 32.41
CA GLU A 546 1.21 -1.95 33.69
C GLU A 546 1.17 -3.02 34.79
N LYS A 547 0.63 -4.21 34.47
CA LYS A 547 0.68 -5.38 35.36
C LYS A 547 2.11 -5.76 35.73
N ALA A 548 3.02 -5.81 34.75
CA ALA A 548 4.43 -6.11 34.99
C ALA A 548 5.16 -5.06 35.85
N MET A 549 4.70 -3.81 35.83
CA MET A 549 5.22 -2.71 36.66
C MET A 549 4.58 -2.64 38.05
N GLY A 550 3.70 -3.58 38.42
CA GLY A 550 3.06 -3.63 39.73
C GLY A 550 1.87 -2.67 39.90
N GLY A 551 1.38 -2.09 38.81
CA GLY A 551 0.16 -1.28 38.78
C GLY A 551 -1.08 -2.14 38.71
N GLY A 552 -1.49 -2.74 39.83
CA GLY A 552 -2.73 -3.52 39.89
C GLY A 552 -3.98 -2.64 39.90
N ARG A 553 -4.84 -2.79 38.90
CA ARG A 553 -6.31 -2.71 39.08
C ARG A 553 -6.92 -4.01 38.57
N ASP A 554 -7.93 -4.47 39.29
CA ASP A 554 -8.52 -5.81 39.23
C ASP A 554 -9.08 -6.17 37.84
N GLU A 555 -9.05 -7.47 37.54
CA GLU A 555 -9.36 -8.10 36.24
C GLU A 555 -10.82 -7.96 35.76
N ASP A 556 -11.68 -7.29 36.52
CA ASP A 556 -13.14 -7.21 36.27
C ASP A 556 -13.57 -6.24 35.15
N SER A 557 -12.68 -5.39 34.62
CA SER A 557 -13.03 -4.43 33.55
C SER A 557 -12.96 -5.00 32.13
N ARG A 558 -12.63 -6.29 31.98
CA ARG A 558 -12.39 -6.94 30.67
C ARG A 558 -13.67 -7.43 29.97
N ASP A 559 -14.77 -7.55 30.70
CA ASP A 559 -15.99 -8.23 30.24
C ASP A 559 -17.12 -7.28 29.76
N GLU A 560 -16.89 -5.96 29.65
CA GLU A 560 -17.91 -4.99 29.18
C GLU A 560 -17.53 -4.11 27.96
N LEU A 561 -16.50 -4.46 27.20
CA LEU A 561 -16.18 -3.87 25.88
C LEU A 561 -16.34 -4.91 24.76
#